data_AF-A0A934N0N7-F1
#
_entry.id   AF-A0A934N0N7-F1
#
_cell.length_a   1.000
_cell.length_b   1.000
_cell.length_c   1.000
_cell.angle_alpha   90.00
_cell.angle_beta   90.00
_cell.angle_gamma   90.00
#
_symmetry.space_group_name_H-M   'P 1'
#
loop_
_entity.id
_entity.type
_entity.pdbx_description
1 polymer ?
#
loop_
_entity_poly.entity_id
_entity_poly.type
_entity_poly.pdbx_seq_one_letter_code
_entity_poly.pdbx_strand_id
1 'polypeptide(L)'
;MENKTLFKHFTETMNVFFVGLNHFLSNRSSAHLLHVSPAQNLACYQVDDTGRCMHLRLVFIPQSKGMMLGRLSWLDKRGQDHVCCYVDERLNCLERQADGHWGGNNKQAYQACLNCLESLVA
;
A
#
# COMPACT_ATOMS: atom_id res chain seq x y z
N MET A 1 12.20 17.15 -16.69
CA MET A 1 11.46 18.09 -15.81
C MET A 1 10.12 17.50 -15.36
N GLU A 2 9.45 16.67 -16.18
CA GLU A 2 8.19 15.97 -15.85
C GLU A 2 8.23 15.07 -14.61
N ASN A 3 9.36 14.38 -14.36
CA ASN A 3 9.49 13.46 -13.22
C ASN A 3 9.27 14.10 -11.85
N LYS A 4 9.61 15.38 -11.66
CA LYS A 4 9.41 16.07 -10.37
C LYS A 4 7.93 16.37 -10.12
N THR A 5 7.18 16.70 -11.16
CA THR A 5 5.76 17.02 -11.06
C THR A 5 4.93 15.76 -10.81
N LEU A 6 5.22 14.66 -11.53
CA LEU A 6 4.59 13.35 -11.32
C LEU A 6 4.86 12.83 -9.90
N PHE A 7 6.12 12.90 -9.44
CA PHE A 7 6.48 12.47 -8.09
C PHE A 7 5.74 13.27 -7.00
N LYS A 8 5.64 14.60 -7.16
CA LYS A 8 4.91 15.45 -6.22
C LYS A 8 3.42 15.11 -6.19
N HIS A 9 2.79 14.97 -7.35
CA HIS A 9 1.38 14.60 -7.45
C HIS A 9 1.11 13.24 -6.81
N PHE A 10 1.96 12.25 -7.08
CA PHE A 10 1.84 10.93 -6.48
C PHE A 10 2.00 10.95 -4.95
N THR A 11 2.91 11.78 -4.44
CA THR A 11 3.12 11.95 -2.99
C THR A 11 1.91 12.60 -2.29
N GLU A 12 1.27 13.58 -2.92
CA GLU A 12 0.04 14.20 -2.40
C GLU A 12 -1.11 13.18 -2.36
N THR A 13 -1.27 12.37 -3.41
CA THR A 13 -2.23 11.27 -3.46
C THR A 13 -1.98 10.22 -2.36
N MET A 14 -0.72 10.00 -1.94
CA MET A 14 -0.43 9.05 -0.88
C MET A 14 -0.95 9.46 0.49
N ASN A 15 -0.85 10.74 0.85
CA ASN A 15 -1.36 11.18 2.15
C ASN A 15 -2.87 10.90 2.23
N VAL A 16 -3.59 11.18 1.15
CA VAL A 16 -5.02 10.84 1.03
C VAL A 16 -5.23 9.33 1.12
N PHE A 17 -4.39 8.53 0.47
CA PHE A 17 -4.44 7.06 0.54
C PHE A 17 -4.24 6.52 1.96
N PHE A 18 -3.17 6.90 2.65
CA PHE A 18 -2.90 6.40 4.01
C PHE A 18 -3.97 6.84 4.99
N VAL A 19 -4.50 8.06 4.85
CA VAL A 19 -5.64 8.52 5.66
C VAL A 19 -6.89 7.68 5.37
N GLY A 20 -7.22 7.46 4.10
CA GLY A 20 -8.38 6.66 3.69
C GLY A 20 -8.26 5.19 4.11
N LEU A 21 -7.09 4.59 3.92
CA LEU A 21 -6.81 3.22 4.32
C LEU A 21 -6.80 3.08 5.84
N ASN A 22 -6.23 4.03 6.58
CA ASN A 22 -6.30 4.01 8.04
C ASN A 22 -7.76 4.01 8.51
N HIS A 23 -8.60 4.90 7.97
CA HIS A 23 -10.02 4.93 8.28
C HIS A 23 -10.73 3.61 7.93
N PHE A 24 -10.37 3.00 6.79
CA PHE A 24 -10.91 1.70 6.39
C PHE A 24 -10.51 0.58 7.36
N LEU A 25 -9.22 0.50 7.72
CA LEU A 25 -8.69 -0.53 8.61
C LEU A 25 -9.22 -0.37 10.04
N SER A 26 -9.27 0.84 10.59
CA SER A 26 -9.76 1.09 11.94
C SER A 26 -11.24 0.71 12.11
N ASN A 27 -12.03 0.75 11.03
CA ASN A 27 -13.45 0.40 11.06
C ASN A 27 -13.71 -1.09 10.89
N ARG A 28 -12.72 -1.87 10.42
CA ARG A 28 -12.92 -3.29 10.03
C ARG A 28 -11.95 -4.27 10.70
N SER A 29 -10.99 -3.77 11.48
CA SER A 29 -10.00 -4.57 12.19
C SER A 29 -9.62 -3.88 13.51
N SER A 30 -8.90 -4.60 14.37
CA SER A 30 -8.22 -4.04 15.56
C SER A 30 -6.98 -3.22 15.22
N ALA A 31 -6.76 -2.89 13.93
CA ALA A 31 -5.59 -2.14 13.51
C ALA A 31 -5.72 -0.64 13.85
N HIS A 32 -4.74 -0.12 14.58
CA HIS A 32 -4.63 1.28 14.97
C HIS A 32 -3.34 1.87 14.43
N LEU A 33 -3.45 2.96 13.67
CA LEU A 33 -2.29 3.69 13.18
C LEU A 33 -1.55 4.38 14.33
N LEU A 34 -0.26 4.08 14.45
CA LEU A 34 0.63 4.67 15.44
C LEU A 34 1.40 5.87 14.85
N HIS A 35 1.95 5.71 13.64
CA HIS A 35 2.83 6.70 13.03
C HIS A 35 2.88 6.54 11.50
N VAL A 36 3.09 7.63 10.77
CA VAL A 36 3.39 7.63 9.33
C VAL A 36 4.74 8.30 9.11
N SER A 37 5.62 7.64 8.36
CA SER A 37 6.91 8.16 7.89
C SER A 37 6.80 8.48 6.39
N PRO A 38 6.51 9.74 6.01
CA PRO A 38 6.40 10.12 4.60
C PRO A 38 7.71 9.89 3.83
N ALA A 39 8.87 10.09 4.47
CA ALA A 39 10.16 9.88 3.84
C ALA A 39 10.41 8.42 3.42
N GLN A 40 9.73 7.47 4.05
CA GLN A 40 9.86 6.04 3.78
C GLN A 40 8.61 5.45 3.12
N ASN A 41 7.58 6.27 2.88
CA ASN A 41 6.25 5.83 2.46
C ASN A 41 5.73 4.67 3.32
N LEU A 42 5.85 4.82 4.64
CA LEU A 42 5.64 3.75 5.61
C LEU A 42 4.64 4.19 6.68
N ALA A 43 3.62 3.38 6.93
CA ALA A 43 2.68 3.55 8.04
C ALA A 43 2.82 2.40 9.03
N CYS A 44 2.89 2.70 10.32
CA CYS A 44 3.03 1.73 11.40
C CYS A 44 1.68 1.53 12.09
N TYR A 45 1.24 0.28 12.19
CA TYR A 45 -0.02 -0.10 12.81
C TYR A 45 0.24 -1.05 13.97
N GLN A 46 -0.43 -0.81 15.10
CA GLN A 46 -0.67 -1.86 16.09
C GLN A 46 -1.86 -2.67 15.62
N VAL A 47 -1.73 -3.99 15.50
CA VAL A 47 -2.75 -4.84 14.85
C VAL A 47 -3.50 -5.77 15.80
N ASP A 48 -3.05 -5.88 17.05
CA ASP A 48 -3.71 -6.62 18.11
C ASP A 48 -3.47 -6.00 19.51
N ASP A 49 -4.24 -6.49 20.50
CA ASP A 49 -4.12 -6.09 21.90
C ASP A 49 -2.80 -6.54 22.55
N THR A 50 -2.07 -7.46 21.90
CA THR A 50 -0.75 -7.92 22.36
C THR A 50 0.37 -6.92 22.02
N GLY A 51 0.04 -5.84 21.29
CA GLY A 51 1.00 -4.81 20.89
C GLY A 51 1.80 -5.18 19.64
N ARG A 52 1.33 -6.16 18.85
CA ARG A 52 2.00 -6.53 17.60
C ARG A 52 1.98 -5.34 16.64
N CYS A 53 3.17 -4.89 16.26
CA CYS A 53 3.33 -3.82 15.28
C CYS A 53 3.60 -4.41 13.89
N MET A 54 2.85 -3.93 12.89
CA MET A 54 3.05 -4.23 11.48
C MET A 54 3.23 -2.93 10.72
N HIS A 55 4.09 -2.94 9.70
CA HIS A 55 4.28 -1.75 8.88
C HIS A 55 3.65 -1.96 7.50
N LEU A 56 2.82 -1.03 7.07
CA LEU A 56 2.35 -0.97 5.71
C LEU A 56 3.27 -0.05 4.91
N ARG A 57 3.79 -0.54 3.79
CA ARG A 57 4.70 0.19 2.91
C ARG A 57 4.11 0.37 1.53
N LEU A 58 4.30 1.57 0.96
CA LEU A 58 4.04 1.86 -0.45
C LEU A 58 5.35 2.16 -1.18
N VAL A 59 5.73 1.30 -2.11
CA VAL A 59 6.95 1.47 -2.94
C VAL A 59 6.57 1.90 -4.35
N PHE A 60 7.18 2.97 -4.86
CA PHE A 60 7.01 3.39 -6.24
C PHE A 60 8.00 2.68 -7.16
N ILE A 61 7.48 2.17 -8.26
CA ILE A 61 8.24 1.44 -9.27
C ILE A 61 8.00 2.17 -10.60
N PRO A 62 8.97 2.98 -11.06
CA PRO A 62 8.89 3.62 -12.37
C PRO A 62 8.79 2.58 -13.47
N GLN A 63 7.87 2.77 -14.41
CA GLN A 63 7.72 1.97 -15.60
C GLN A 63 8.15 2.78 -16.84
N SER A 64 8.32 2.08 -17.96
CA SER A 64 8.55 2.75 -19.25
C SER A 64 7.42 3.71 -19.60
N LYS A 65 7.70 4.76 -20.41
CA LYS A 65 6.71 5.72 -20.91
C LYS A 65 6.05 6.60 -19.83
N GLY A 66 6.71 6.80 -18.69
CA GLY A 66 6.25 7.75 -17.66
C GLY A 66 5.13 7.21 -16.77
N MET A 67 4.82 5.91 -16.84
CA MET A 67 3.88 5.27 -15.92
C MET A 67 4.54 4.99 -14.57
N MET A 68 3.77 5.10 -13.48
CA MET A 68 4.22 4.75 -12.13
C MET A 68 3.35 3.64 -11.54
N LEU A 69 4.00 2.59 -11.03
CA LEU A 69 3.36 1.48 -10.33
C LEU A 69 3.60 1.64 -8.82
N GLY A 70 2.56 1.58 -8.01
CA GLY A 70 2.69 1.44 -6.56
C GLY A 70 2.69 -0.03 -6.16
N ARG A 71 3.51 -0.42 -5.19
CA ARG A 71 3.42 -1.72 -4.52
C ARG A 71 3.05 -1.51 -3.07
N LEU A 72 1.91 -2.04 -2.66
CA LEU A 72 1.44 -2.06 -1.28
C LEU A 72 1.83 -3.38 -0.63
N SER A 73 2.53 -3.32 0.50
CA SER A 73 2.95 -4.52 1.24
C SER A 73 2.93 -4.31 2.75
N TRP A 74 2.59 -5.37 3.48
CA TRP A 74 2.86 -5.45 4.92
C TRP A 74 4.28 -5.96 5.14
N LEU A 75 5.02 -5.31 6.02
CA LEU A 75 6.31 -5.80 6.52
C LEU A 75 6.09 -6.56 7.82
N ASP A 76 6.52 -7.81 7.84
CA ASP A 76 6.56 -8.59 9.07
C ASP A 76 7.78 -8.23 9.94
N LYS A 77 7.89 -8.89 11.11
CA LYS A 77 8.99 -8.71 12.05
C LYS A 77 10.38 -9.09 11.51
N ARG A 78 10.45 -9.82 10.39
CA ARG A 78 11.69 -10.20 9.71
C ARG A 78 12.04 -9.22 8.59
N GLY A 79 11.20 -8.21 8.35
CA GLY A 79 11.34 -7.26 7.26
C GLY A 79 10.93 -7.84 5.90
N GLN A 80 10.19 -8.96 5.88
CA GLN A 80 9.68 -9.53 4.63
C GLN A 80 8.45 -8.74 4.15
N ASP A 81 8.46 -8.35 2.88
CA ASP A 81 7.30 -7.75 2.21
C ASP A 81 6.27 -8.83 1.85
N HIS A 82 5.07 -8.70 2.41
CA HIS A 82 3.87 -9.44 2.06
C HIS A 82 2.98 -8.57 1.19
N VAL A 83 3.04 -8.77 -0.13
CA VAL A 83 2.40 -7.89 -1.12
C VAL A 83 0.89 -8.03 -1.10
N CYS A 84 0.20 -6.92 -0.83
CA CYS A 84 -1.26 -6.84 -0.85
C CYS A 84 -1.78 -6.73 -2.29
N CYS A 85 -1.32 -5.70 -3.01
CA CYS A 85 -1.48 -5.57 -4.46
C CYS A 85 -0.50 -4.55 -5.03
N TYR A 86 -0.36 -4.56 -6.35
CA TYR A 86 0.21 -3.44 -7.09
C TYR A 86 -0.91 -2.48 -7.46
N VAL A 87 -0.64 -1.19 -7.61
CA VAL A 87 -1.66 -0.18 -7.91
C VAL A 87 -1.20 0.81 -8.98
N ASP A 88 -2.15 1.35 -9.73
CA ASP A 88 -1.91 2.52 -10.59
C ASP A 88 -1.91 3.83 -9.78
N GLU A 89 -1.76 4.97 -10.47
CA GLU A 89 -1.79 6.31 -9.86
C GLU A 89 -3.17 6.68 -9.28
N ARG A 90 -4.21 5.93 -9.65
CA ARG A 90 -5.58 6.05 -9.14
C ARG A 90 -5.89 5.02 -8.05
N LEU A 91 -4.89 4.26 -7.61
CA LEU A 91 -4.98 3.25 -6.56
C LEU A 91 -5.86 2.04 -6.92
N ASN A 92 -6.12 1.83 -8.21
CA ASN A 92 -6.75 0.60 -8.68
C ASN A 92 -5.74 -0.53 -8.63
N CYS A 93 -6.11 -1.68 -8.06
CA CYS A 93 -5.19 -2.80 -8.03
C CYS A 93 -4.94 -3.31 -9.46
N LEU A 94 -3.68 -3.65 -9.69
CA LEU A 94 -3.15 -4.17 -10.93
C LEU A 94 -2.62 -5.58 -10.71
N GLU A 95 -2.63 -6.38 -11.76
CA GLU A 95 -1.98 -7.67 -11.82
C GLU A 95 -1.16 -7.79 -13.10
N ARG A 96 -0.10 -8.59 -13.04
CA ARG A 96 0.75 -8.83 -14.20
C ARG A 96 0.11 -9.91 -15.06
N GLN A 97 -0.25 -9.52 -16.28
CA GLN A 97 -0.87 -10.39 -17.26
C GLN A 97 0.17 -11.32 -17.91
N ALA A 98 -0.31 -12.36 -18.59
CA ALA A 98 0.55 -13.36 -19.24
C ALA A 98 1.47 -12.77 -20.32
N ASP A 99 1.02 -11.69 -20.96
CA ASP A 99 1.79 -10.94 -21.96
C ASP A 99 2.84 -10.00 -21.34
N GLY A 100 2.95 -9.98 -20.01
CA GLY A 100 3.91 -9.18 -19.26
C GLY A 100 3.44 -7.77 -18.90
N HIS A 101 2.28 -7.32 -19.36
CA HIS A 101 1.73 -6.00 -19.09
C HIS A 101 0.97 -5.97 -17.76
N TRP A 102 0.77 -4.77 -17.21
CA TRP A 102 -0.05 -4.58 -16.01
C TRP A 102 -1.49 -4.27 -16.42
N GLY A 103 -2.41 -5.15 -16.04
CA GLY A 103 -3.85 -4.98 -16.26
C GLY A 103 -4.58 -4.69 -14.95
N GLY A 104 -5.70 -3.96 -15.04
CA GLY A 104 -6.59 -3.78 -13.90
C GLY A 104 -7.13 -5.12 -13.40
N ASN A 105 -7.24 -5.27 -12.09
CA ASN A 105 -7.98 -6.36 -11.48
C ASN A 105 -9.21 -5.83 -10.73
N ASN A 106 -10.17 -6.69 -10.44
CA ASN A 106 -11.41 -6.31 -9.75
C ASN A 106 -11.22 -6.12 -8.22
N LYS A 107 -9.98 -6.16 -7.71
CA LYS A 107 -9.72 -6.00 -6.28
C LYS A 107 -9.60 -4.51 -5.94
N GLN A 108 -10.18 -4.14 -4.81
CA GLN A 108 -9.96 -2.83 -4.23
C GLN A 108 -8.72 -2.87 -3.33
N ALA A 109 -7.84 -1.88 -3.43
CA ALA A 109 -6.59 -1.82 -2.68
C ALA A 109 -6.79 -1.95 -1.17
N TYR A 110 -7.82 -1.30 -0.63
CA TYR A 110 -8.13 -1.36 0.80
C TYR A 110 -8.51 -2.78 1.25
N GLN A 111 -9.37 -3.45 0.50
CA GLN A 111 -9.76 -4.83 0.80
C GLN A 111 -8.59 -5.80 0.64
N ALA A 112 -7.74 -5.60 -0.38
CA ALA A 112 -6.54 -6.41 -0.57
C ALA A 112 -5.56 -6.28 0.61
N CYS A 113 -5.37 -5.05 1.12
CA CYS A 113 -4.55 -4.81 2.32
C CYS A 113 -5.14 -5.44 3.58
N LEU A 114 -6.46 -5.37 3.77
CA LEU A 114 -7.13 -6.01 4.91
C LEU A 114 -6.98 -7.53 4.87
N ASN A 115 -7.31 -8.17 3.74
CA ASN A 115 -7.20 -9.63 3.62
C ASN A 115 -5.76 -10.11 3.84
N CYS A 116 -4.77 -9.35 3.32
CA CYS A 116 -3.37 -9.65 3.55
C CYS A 116 -3.00 -9.53 5.04
N LEU A 117 -3.48 -8.48 5.72
CA LEU A 117 -3.26 -8.31 7.15
C LEU A 117 -3.85 -9.48 7.94
N GLU A 118 -5.11 -9.83 7.70
CA GLU A 118 -5.81 -10.92 8.38
C GLU A 118 -5.05 -12.25 8.24
N SER A 119 -4.53 -12.55 7.03
CA SER A 119 -3.72 -13.74 6.80
C SER A 119 -2.39 -13.75 7.56
N LEU A 120 -1.85 -12.59 7.94
CA LEU A 120 -0.59 -12.48 8.67
C LEU A 120 -0.76 -12.50 10.19
N VAL A 121 -1.98 -12.21 10.67
CA VAL A 121 -2.29 -12.14 12.10
C VAL A 121 -3.07 -13.34 12.63
N ALA A 122 -3.71 -14.11 11.74
CA ALA A 122 -4.33 -15.41 12.04
C ALA A 122 -3.31 -16.42 12.62
#